data_AF-A0AAP3ZZH0-F1
#
_entry.id   AF-A0AAP3ZZH0-F1
#
_cell.length_a   1.000
_cell.length_b   1.000
_cell.length_c   1.000
_cell.angle_alpha   90.00
_cell.angle_beta   90.00
_cell.angle_gamma   90.00
#
_symmetry.space_group_name_H-M   'P 1'
#
loop_
_entity.id
_entity.type
_entity.pdbx_description
1 polymer ?
#
loop_
_entity_poly.entity_id
_entity_poly.type
_entity_poly.pdbx_seq_one_letter_code
_entity_poly.pdbx_strand_id
1 'polypeptide(L)'
;MILWFSGLNLLLFVLLGIFLWNQKKKENQHLQSILDIVKQQSSQNSGVVICLSYHSSMHKALCELIDHVSKNKLVIVYDAPKWLFLSKQKKWTSHLLIPSTSIPHLADETRVIKFCGTKYNIINEATEYIAHQYLQNH
;
A
#
# COMPACT_ATOMS: atom_id res chain seq x y z
N MET A 1 13.53 -38.79 -30.29
CA MET A 1 14.23 -37.78 -29.46
C MET A 1 13.38 -36.55 -29.11
N ILE A 2 12.53 -36.03 -30.02
CA ILE A 2 11.76 -34.78 -29.81
C ILE A 2 10.71 -34.85 -28.67
N LEU A 3 10.11 -36.02 -28.42
CA LEU A 3 9.11 -36.20 -27.34
C LEU A 3 9.68 -36.02 -25.92
N TRP A 4 10.96 -36.37 -25.69
CA TRP A 4 11.62 -36.22 -24.39
C TRP A 4 11.95 -34.76 -24.07
N PHE A 5 12.29 -33.96 -25.09
CA PHE A 5 12.50 -32.52 -24.95
C PHE A 5 11.19 -31.77 -24.62
N SER A 6 10.06 -32.21 -25.18
CA SER A 6 8.75 -31.60 -24.90
C SER A 6 8.33 -31.82 -23.43
N GLY A 7 8.52 -33.04 -22.91
CA GLY A 7 8.20 -33.36 -21.52
C GLY A 7 9.04 -32.59 -20.50
N LEU A 8 10.34 -32.40 -20.77
CA LEU A 8 11.24 -31.65 -19.89
C LEU A 8 10.90 -30.16 -19.82
N ASN A 9 10.53 -29.55 -20.96
CA ASN A 9 10.10 -28.16 -21.01
C ASN A 9 8.78 -27.92 -20.26
N LEU A 10 7.83 -28.87 -20.36
CA LEU A 10 6.56 -28.77 -19.63
C LEU A 10 6.77 -28.82 -18.11
N LEU A 11 7.70 -29.67 -17.65
CA LEU A 11 8.06 -29.81 -16.23
C LEU A 11 8.73 -28.54 -15.69
N LEU A 12 9.62 -27.92 -16.48
CA LEU A 12 10.24 -26.62 -16.17
C LEU A 12 9.19 -25.50 -16.06
N PHE A 13 8.22 -25.45 -16.97
CA PHE A 13 7.12 -24.47 -16.91
C PHE A 13 6.27 -24.63 -15.64
N VAL A 14 5.95 -25.87 -15.26
CA VAL A 14 5.21 -26.15 -14.02
C VAL A 14 6.01 -25.75 -12.79
N LEU A 15 7.32 -26.05 -12.76
CA LEU A 15 8.21 -25.65 -11.66
C LEU A 15 8.32 -24.13 -11.54
N LEU A 16 8.46 -23.41 -12.65
CA LEU A 16 8.47 -21.94 -12.69
C LEU A 16 7.13 -21.37 -12.20
N GLY A 17 6.02 -21.95 -12.63
CA GLY A 17 4.69 -21.56 -12.17
C GLY A 17 4.52 -21.71 -10.65
N ILE A 18 4.94 -22.86 -10.10
CA ILE A 18 4.91 -23.12 -8.65
C ILE A 18 5.85 -22.18 -7.90
N PHE A 19 7.03 -21.90 -8.45
CA PHE A 19 8.00 -20.98 -7.86
C PHE A 19 7.43 -19.55 -7.78
N LEU A 20 6.91 -19.03 -8.90
CA LEU A 20 6.27 -17.72 -8.96
C LEU A 20 5.04 -17.64 -8.03
N TRP A 21 4.23 -18.71 -7.98
CA TRP A 21 3.09 -18.77 -7.07
C TRP A 21 3.51 -18.71 -5.60
N ASN A 22 4.54 -19.47 -5.22
CA ASN A 22 5.07 -19.46 -3.86
C ASN A 22 5.72 -18.13 -3.50
N GLN A 23 6.41 -17.50 -4.44
CA GLN A 23 7.01 -16.18 -4.25
C GLN A 23 5.90 -15.14 -4.02
N LYS A 24 4.88 -15.10 -4.89
CA LYS A 24 3.72 -14.22 -4.74
C LYS A 24 2.96 -14.48 -3.44
N LYS A 25 2.85 -15.73 -3.00
CA LYS A 25 2.23 -16.09 -1.71
C LYS A 25 3.03 -15.56 -0.54
N LYS A 26 4.36 -15.68 -0.57
CA LYS A 26 5.25 -15.13 0.48
C LYS A 26 5.20 -13.61 0.53
N GLU A 27 5.22 -12.95 -0.63
CA GLU A 27 5.07 -11.50 -0.73
C GLU A 27 3.74 -11.05 -0.13
N ASN A 28 2.63 -11.71 -0.49
CA ASN A 28 1.31 -11.40 0.08
C ASN A 28 1.26 -11.61 1.60
N GLN A 29 1.85 -12.69 2.12
CA GLN A 29 1.90 -12.95 3.56
C GLN A 29 2.75 -11.92 4.30
N HIS A 30 3.89 -11.53 3.74
CA HIS A 30 4.75 -10.51 4.31
C HIS A 30 4.07 -9.13 4.33
N LEU A 31 3.38 -8.77 3.23
CA LEU A 31 2.55 -7.59 3.17
C LEU A 31 1.43 -7.65 4.22
N GLN A 32 0.76 -8.79 4.40
CA GLN A 32 -0.26 -8.96 5.45
C GLN A 32 0.30 -8.75 6.84
N SER A 33 1.45 -9.34 7.19
CA SER A 33 2.04 -9.17 8.51
C SER A 33 2.41 -7.72 8.80
N ILE A 34 2.94 -7.00 7.81
CA ILE A 34 3.24 -5.58 8.00
C ILE A 34 1.95 -4.75 8.08
N LEU A 35 0.96 -5.07 7.26
CA LEU A 35 -0.34 -4.43 7.29
C LEU A 35 -1.09 -4.70 8.61
N ASP A 36 -0.91 -5.86 9.23
CA ASP A 36 -1.43 -6.17 10.56
C ASP A 36 -0.72 -5.33 11.64
N ILE A 37 0.59 -5.09 11.52
CA ILE A 37 1.32 -4.15 12.39
C ILE A 37 0.76 -2.74 12.22
N VAL A 38 0.52 -2.29 10.97
CA VAL A 38 -0.11 -0.98 10.71
C VAL A 38 -1.52 -0.93 11.29
N LYS A 39 -2.32 -1.98 11.11
CA LYS A 39 -3.69 -2.08 11.64
C LYS A 39 -3.70 -2.07 13.17
N GLN A 40 -2.74 -2.72 13.80
CA GLN A 40 -2.58 -2.76 15.25
C GLN A 40 -2.13 -1.39 15.79
N GLN A 41 -1.24 -0.70 15.09
CA GLN A 41 -0.87 0.70 15.40
C GLN A 41 -2.02 1.68 15.10
N SER A 42 -2.90 1.32 14.17
CA SER A 42 -4.08 2.06 13.71
C SER A 42 -5.35 1.68 14.46
N SER A 43 -5.32 1.04 15.62
CA SER A 43 -6.49 0.39 16.26
C SER A 43 -7.70 1.30 16.56
N GLN A 44 -7.66 2.59 16.20
CA GLN A 44 -8.74 3.56 16.32
C GLN A 44 -9.28 4.10 14.98
N ASN A 45 -8.68 3.76 13.84
CA ASN A 45 -8.95 4.43 12.55
C ASN A 45 -9.43 3.48 11.46
N SER A 46 -10.40 3.99 10.68
CA SER A 46 -11.05 3.36 9.52
C SER A 46 -10.03 2.57 8.71
N GLY A 47 -10.21 1.25 8.58
CA GLY A 47 -9.26 0.31 7.97
C GLY A 47 -8.87 0.58 6.51
N VAL A 48 -8.23 1.72 6.26
CA VAL A 48 -7.76 2.25 4.98
C VAL A 48 -6.38 2.83 5.25
N VAL A 49 -5.38 2.26 4.61
CA VAL A 49 -3.98 2.71 4.68
C VAL A 49 -3.61 3.28 3.32
N ILE A 50 -3.10 4.49 3.30
CA ILE A 50 -2.71 5.20 2.10
C ILE A 50 -1.18 5.19 2.05
N CYS A 51 -0.61 4.56 1.03
CA CYS A 51 0.82 4.61 0.76
C CYS A 51 1.06 5.78 -0.19
N LEU A 52 1.88 6.73 0.23
CA LEU A 52 2.22 7.93 -0.52
C LEU A 52 3.73 7.96 -0.75
N SER A 53 4.15 7.98 -2.01
CA SER A 53 5.56 8.17 -2.36
C SER A 53 5.82 9.61 -2.78
N TYR A 54 6.89 10.21 -2.25
CA TYR A 54 7.37 11.53 -2.65
C TYR A 54 7.82 11.56 -4.12
N HIS A 55 8.32 10.45 -4.65
CA HIS A 55 8.79 10.34 -6.03
C HIS A 55 7.66 10.16 -7.06
N SER A 56 6.42 9.97 -6.59
CA SER A 56 5.25 9.79 -7.46
C SER A 56 4.80 11.12 -8.09
N SER A 57 4.43 11.07 -9.37
CA SER A 57 3.82 12.21 -10.08
C SER A 57 2.49 12.66 -9.44
N MET A 58 1.83 11.78 -8.70
CA MET A 58 0.57 12.09 -8.00
C MET A 58 0.76 12.62 -6.58
N HIS A 59 2.01 12.78 -6.11
CA HIS A 59 2.32 13.22 -4.75
C HIS A 59 1.62 14.52 -4.36
N LYS A 60 1.67 15.53 -5.24
CA LYS A 60 1.09 16.86 -4.99
C LYS A 60 -0.43 16.80 -4.86
N ALA A 61 -1.10 16.13 -5.81
CA ALA A 61 -2.54 15.99 -5.82
C ALA A 61 -3.06 15.24 -4.58
N LEU A 62 -2.37 14.17 -4.17
CA LEU A 62 -2.73 13.43 -2.96
C LEU A 62 -2.49 14.24 -1.70
N CYS A 63 -1.40 15.02 -1.62
CA CYS A 63 -1.17 15.92 -0.50
C CYS A 63 -2.31 16.95 -0.36
N GLU A 64 -2.76 17.54 -1.47
CA GLU A 64 -3.87 18.49 -1.48
C GLU A 64 -5.17 17.81 -1.04
N LEU A 65 -5.48 16.62 -1.57
CA LEU A 65 -6.66 15.87 -1.14
C LEU A 65 -6.63 15.50 0.34
N ILE A 66 -5.49 15.04 0.86
CA ILE A 66 -5.31 14.73 2.28
C ILE A 66 -5.47 15.99 3.13
N ASP A 67 -4.93 17.14 2.68
CA ASP A 67 -5.10 18.42 3.36
C ASP A 67 -6.59 18.82 3.50
N HIS A 68 -7.46 18.39 2.56
CA HIS A 68 -8.90 18.66 2.59
C HIS A 68 -9.72 17.61 3.36
N VAL A 69 -9.27 16.36 3.43
CA VAL A 69 -9.96 15.27 4.16
C VAL A 69 -9.59 15.33 5.64
N SER A 70 -10.13 16.29 6.40
CA SER A 70 -9.81 16.45 7.83
C SER A 70 -10.67 15.58 8.77
N LYS A 71 -11.87 15.17 8.35
CA LYS A 71 -12.84 14.48 9.21
C LYS A 71 -12.55 12.99 9.42
N ASN A 72 -11.97 12.33 8.43
CA ASN A 72 -11.61 10.92 8.54
C ASN A 72 -10.16 10.80 8.97
N LYS A 73 -9.93 10.18 10.12
CA LYS A 73 -8.58 9.86 10.58
C LYS A 73 -7.99 8.77 9.69
N LEU A 74 -7.30 9.19 8.63
CA LEU A 74 -6.58 8.30 7.70
C LEU A 74 -5.25 7.81 8.29
N VAL A 75 -4.81 6.63 7.87
CA VAL A 75 -3.45 6.15 8.12
C VAL A 75 -2.64 6.28 6.84
N ILE A 76 -1.52 6.99 6.93
CA ILE A 76 -0.70 7.36 5.79
C ILE A 76 0.71 6.83 6.02
N VAL A 77 1.11 5.86 5.19
CA VAL A 77 2.50 5.42 5.09
C VAL A 77 3.18 6.33 4.09
N TYR A 78 4.12 7.15 4.56
CA TYR A 78 4.70 8.22 3.76
C TYR A 78 6.17 7.96 3.48
N ASP A 79 6.50 7.75 2.21
CA ASP A 79 7.87 7.73 1.72
C ASP A 79 8.32 9.12 1.33
N ALA A 80 9.13 9.72 2.19
CA ALA A 80 9.62 11.07 2.01
C ALA A 80 10.91 11.30 2.79
N PRO A 81 11.74 12.26 2.36
CA PRO A 81 12.88 12.68 3.15
C PRO A 81 12.44 13.23 4.52
N LYS A 82 13.27 13.02 5.55
CA LYS A 82 12.93 13.31 6.96
C LYS A 82 12.35 14.70 7.21
N TRP A 83 12.90 15.73 6.56
CA TRP A 83 12.44 17.11 6.71
C TRP A 83 10.98 17.29 6.25
N LEU A 84 10.60 16.64 5.14
CA LEU A 84 9.26 16.71 4.58
C LEU A 84 8.27 15.89 5.39
N PHE A 85 8.69 14.71 5.86
CA PHE A 85 7.90 13.89 6.77
C PHE A 85 7.54 14.68 8.05
N LEU A 86 8.52 15.30 8.71
CA LEU A 86 8.30 16.09 9.93
C LEU A 86 7.40 17.30 9.68
N SER A 87 7.54 17.97 8.52
CA SER A 87 6.66 19.07 8.14
C SER A 87 5.21 18.62 7.98
N LYS A 88 4.98 17.47 7.31
CA LYS A 88 3.64 16.94 7.09
C LYS A 88 3.04 16.34 8.35
N GLN A 89 3.84 15.71 9.22
CA GLN A 89 3.39 15.22 10.52
C GLN A 89 2.80 16.33 11.40
N LYS A 90 3.37 17.55 11.35
CA LYS A 90 2.82 18.72 12.05
C LYS A 90 1.52 19.26 11.43
N LYS A 91 1.34 19.08 10.12
CA LYS A 91 0.16 19.56 9.40
C LYS A 91 -1.00 18.57 9.49
N TRP A 92 -0.70 17.28 9.44
CA TRP A 92 -1.63 16.16 9.38
C TRP A 92 -1.80 15.49 10.74
N THR A 93 -1.94 16.27 11.81
CA THR A 93 -2.06 15.77 13.19
C THR A 93 -3.34 14.96 13.43
N SER A 94 -4.37 15.19 12.61
CA SER A 94 -5.59 14.38 12.56
C SER A 94 -5.36 12.97 11.98
N HIS A 95 -4.27 12.76 11.27
CA HIS A 95 -3.92 11.52 10.58
C HIS A 95 -2.78 10.80 11.28
N LEU A 96 -2.72 9.48 11.12
CA LEU A 96 -1.58 8.70 11.59
C LEU A 96 -0.54 8.62 10.46
N LEU A 97 0.57 9.34 10.62
CA LEU A 97 1.72 9.22 9.71
C LEU A 97 2.68 8.14 10.19
N ILE A 98 3.01 7.22 9.30
CA ILE A 98 4.01 6.17 9.52
C ILE A 98 5.12 6.37 8.48
N PRO A 99 6.40 6.41 8.88
CA PRO A 99 7.50 6.55 7.95
C PRO A 99 7.67 5.27 7.10
N SER A 100 8.00 5.43 5.82
CA SER A 100 8.30 4.31 4.91
C SER A 100 9.40 3.38 5.40
N THR A 101 10.35 3.88 6.18
CA THR A 101 11.44 3.07 6.76
C THR A 101 10.95 1.94 7.65
N SER A 102 9.76 2.10 8.25
CA SER A 102 9.13 1.02 9.04
C SER A 102 8.56 -0.08 8.14
N ILE A 103 8.32 0.23 6.87
CA ILE A 103 7.61 -0.60 5.89
C ILE A 103 8.16 -0.37 4.47
N PRO A 104 9.40 -0.79 4.20
CA PRO A 104 10.08 -0.42 2.95
C PRO A 104 9.34 -0.91 1.70
N HIS A 105 8.75 -2.11 1.74
CA HIS A 105 8.06 -2.69 0.57
C HIS A 105 6.71 -2.05 0.22
N LEU A 106 6.06 -1.30 1.15
CA LEU A 106 4.78 -0.66 0.82
C LEU A 106 4.96 0.67 0.10
N ALA A 107 6.09 1.34 0.31
CA ALA A 107 6.22 2.77 0.13
C ALA A 107 6.81 3.19 -1.24
N ASP A 108 7.35 2.24 -2.00
CA ASP A 108 7.88 2.46 -3.36
C ASP A 108 6.81 2.93 -4.35
N GLU A 109 5.54 2.61 -4.08
CA GLU A 109 4.42 2.93 -4.95
C GLU A 109 3.30 3.64 -4.21
N THR A 110 2.65 4.55 -4.92
CA THR A 110 1.48 5.28 -4.41
C THR A 110 0.24 4.43 -4.62
N ARG A 111 -0.38 3.97 -3.52
CA ARG A 111 -1.51 3.04 -3.55
C ARG A 111 -2.36 3.14 -2.30
N VAL A 112 -3.64 2.80 -2.40
CA VAL A 112 -4.53 2.69 -1.25
C VAL A 112 -4.76 1.23 -0.93
N ILE A 113 -4.65 0.89 0.34
CA ILE A 113 -4.87 -0.44 0.87
C ILE A 113 -6.10 -0.40 1.76
N LYS A 114 -7.21 -0.96 1.28
CA LYS A 114 -8.46 -1.06 2.05
C LYS A 114 -8.55 -2.42 2.70
N PHE A 115 -8.80 -2.45 4.00
CA PHE A 115 -9.01 -3.67 4.77
C PHE A 115 -10.49 -4.04 4.79
N CYS A 116 -10.78 -5.28 4.40
CA CYS A 116 -12.08 -5.92 4.54
C CYS A 116 -11.90 -7.17 5.42
N GLY A 117 -11.99 -6.99 6.74
CA GLY A 117 -11.79 -8.07 7.72
C GLY A 117 -10.34 -8.55 7.76
N THR A 118 -10.11 -9.78 7.28
CA THR A 118 -8.80 -10.45 7.18
C THR A 118 -8.13 -10.32 5.81
N LYS A 119 -8.84 -9.74 4.83
CA LYS A 119 -8.33 -9.51 3.48
C LYS A 119 -8.07 -8.02 3.26
N TYR A 120 -7.12 -7.71 2.40
CA TYR A 120 -6.82 -6.36 1.95
C TYR A 120 -6.99 -6.28 0.44
N ASN A 121 -7.55 -5.17 -0.04
CA ASN A 121 -7.60 -4.83 -1.45
C ASN A 121 -6.63 -3.68 -1.69
N ILE A 122 -5.72 -3.89 -2.66
CA ILE A 122 -4.85 -2.83 -3.17
C ILE A 122 -5.61 -2.12 -4.29
N ILE A 123 -5.75 -0.81 -4.15
CA ILE A 123 -6.31 0.10 -5.15
C ILE A 123 -5.14 0.94 -5.64
N ASN A 124 -4.73 0.70 -6.88
CA ASN A 124 -3.59 1.39 -7.49
C ASN A 124 -3.92 2.85 -7.80
N GLU A 125 -5.20 3.18 -7.99
CA GLU A 125 -5.69 4.54 -8.24
C GLU A 125 -5.97 5.27 -6.91
N ALA A 126 -4.89 5.58 -6.19
CA ALA A 126 -4.98 6.23 -4.89
C ALA A 126 -5.75 7.57 -4.93
N THR A 127 -5.58 8.33 -6.01
CA THR A 127 -6.17 9.67 -6.18
C THR A 127 -7.68 9.61 -6.35
N GLU A 128 -8.19 8.69 -7.18
CA GLU A 128 -9.64 8.49 -7.37
C GLU A 128 -10.31 8.00 -6.09
N TYR A 129 -9.63 7.13 -5.34
CA TYR A 129 -10.17 6.63 -4.08
C TYR A 129 -10.33 7.75 -3.03
N ILE A 130 -9.31 8.59 -2.86
CA ILE A 130 -9.39 9.70 -1.90
C ILE A 130 -10.40 10.74 -2.37
N ALA A 131 -10.47 11.03 -3.68
CA ALA A 131 -11.48 11.93 -4.24
C ALA A 131 -12.90 11.41 -3.99
N HIS A 132 -13.15 10.11 -4.16
CA HIS A 132 -14.44 9.50 -3.87
C HIS A 132 -14.78 9.54 -2.37
N GLN A 133 -13.79 9.31 -1.49
CA GLN A 133 -13.99 9.45 -0.04
C GLN A 133 -14.29 10.90 0.38
N TYR A 134 -13.66 11.87 -0.27
CA TYR A 134 -13.92 13.29 -0.06
C TYR A 134 -15.36 13.65 -0.46
N LEU A 135 -15.82 13.18 -1.63
CA LEU A 135 -17.17 13.42 -2.15
C LEU A 135 -18.29 12.74 -1.34
N GLN A 136 -18.03 11.64 -0.63
CA GLN A 136 -19.04 10.98 0.20
C GLN A 136 -19.22 11.62 1.59
N ASN A 137 -18.29 12.47 2.03
CA ASN A 137 -18.32 13.10 3.35
C ASN A 137 -18.63 14.61 3.29
N HIS A 138 -18.98 15.11 2.10
CA HIS A 138 -19.43 16.46 1.78
C HIS A 138 -20.76 16.39 1.02
#